data_AF-A0A2E7CWL3-F1
#
_entry.id   AF-A0A2E7CWL3-F1
#
_cell.length_a   1.000
_cell.length_b   1.000
_cell.length_c   1.000
_cell.angle_alpha   90.00
_cell.angle_beta   90.00
_cell.angle_gamma   90.00
#
_symmetry.space_group_name_H-M   'P 1'
#
loop_
_entity.id
_entity.type
_entity.pdbx_description
1 polymer ?
#
loop_
_entity_poly.entity_id
_entity_poly.type
_entity_poly.pdbx_seq_one_letter_code
_entity_poly.pdbx_strand_id
1 'polypeptide(L)' 'MWFAGLLVTGTIAGLMGYPSESERLDAPSLMFGMPAWVFWAVVLPWVVQIGVTWYFALCVIKDDEPFVEIPQTDSH' A
#
# COMPACT_ATOMS: atom_id res chain seq x y z
N MET A 1 1.20 9.87 0.08
CA MET A 1 1.34 8.42 0.36
C MET A 1 1.73 7.65 -0.90
N TRP A 2 0.97 7.77 -1.99
CA TRP A 2 1.20 7.03 -3.24
C TRP A 2 2.57 7.26 -3.89
N PHE A 3 3.00 8.51 -4.06
CA PHE A 3 4.33 8.84 -4.61
C PHE A 3 5.50 8.38 -3.72
N ALA A 4 5.32 8.37 -2.39
CA ALA A 4 6.34 7.84 -1.47
C ALA A 4 6.46 6.31 -1.63
N GLY A 5 5.32 5.62 -1.81
CA GLY A 5 5.30 4.21 -2.16
C GLY A 5 6.05 3.92 -3.46
N LEU A 6 5.78 4.70 -4.51
CA LEU A 6 6.48 4.55 -5.79
C LEU A 6 7.98 4.83 -5.69
N LEU A 7 8.40 5.84 -4.92
CA LEU A 7 9.80 6.14 -4.71
C LEU A 7 10.51 5.00 -3.95
N VAL A 8 9.92 4.52 -2.86
CA VAL A 8 10.49 3.40 -2.09
C VAL A 8 10.58 2.14 -2.95
N THR A 9 9.50 1.79 -3.66
CA THR A 9 9.49 0.62 -4.56
C THR A 9 10.50 0.76 -5.68
N GLY A 10 10.56 1.92 -6.35
CA GLY A 10 11.51 2.17 -7.44
C GLY A 10 12.96 2.12 -6.98
N THR A 11 13.28 2.73 -5.83
CA THR A 11 14.64 2.71 -5.27
C THR A 11 15.06 1.31 -4.86
N ILE A 12 14.24 0.56 -4.12
CA ILE A 12 14.61 -0.79 -3.68
C ILE A 12 14.66 -1.75 -4.86
N ALA A 13 13.74 -1.66 -5.82
CA ALA A 13 13.78 -2.48 -7.03
C ALA A 13 15.02 -2.17 -7.89
N GLY A 14 15.40 -0.90 -8.02
CA GLY A 14 16.61 -0.51 -8.74
C GLY A 14 17.90 -1.01 -8.07
N LEU A 15 17.97 -0.95 -6.74
CA LEU A 15 19.16 -1.35 -5.98
C LEU A 15 19.29 -2.88 -5.82
N MET A 16 18.17 -3.59 -5.67
CA MET A 16 18.18 -5.03 -5.34
C MET A 16 17.69 -5.95 -6.46
N GLY A 17 16.97 -5.42 -7.46
CA GLY A 17 16.47 -6.19 -8.60
C GLY A 17 17.51 -6.41 -9.70
N TYR A 18 18.58 -5.62 -9.72
CA TYR A 18 19.67 -5.69 -10.70
C TYR A 18 21.04 -5.77 -10.02
N PRO A 19 21.36 -6.87 -9.32
CA PRO A 19 22.71 -7.09 -8.81
C PRO A 19 23.71 -7.17 -9.98
N SER A 20 24.95 -6.74 -9.73
CA SER A 20 26.04 -6.88 -10.70
C SER A 20 26.27 -8.34 -11.08
N GLU A 21 26.85 -8.62 -12.25
CA GLU A 21 27.08 -10.01 -12.70
C GLU A 21 27.90 -10.84 -11.69
N SER A 22 28.79 -10.20 -10.93
CA SER A 22 29.57 -10.83 -9.85
C SER A 22 28.76 -11.18 -8.59
N GLU A 23 27.62 -10.54 -8.38
CA GLU A 23 26.77 -10.69 -7.18
C GLU A 23 25.45 -11.41 -7.49
N ARG A 24 25.20 -11.70 -8.77
CA ARG A 24 24.01 -12.38 -9.25
C ARG A 24 24.09 -13.86 -8.85
N LEU A 25 23.35 -14.23 -7.82
CA LEU A 25 23.15 -15.63 -7.44
C LEU A 25 22.49 -16.42 -8.60
N ASP A 26 22.90 -17.68 -8.79
CA ASP A 26 22.32 -18.59 -9.79
C ASP A 26 20.79 -18.75 -9.65
N ALA A 27 20.30 -18.64 -8.41
CA ALA A 27 18.88 -18.59 -8.11
C ALA A 27 18.59 -17.45 -7.11
N PRO A 28 17.60 -16.59 -7.39
CA PRO A 28 17.19 -15.56 -6.44
C PRO A 28 16.55 -16.21 -5.20
N SER A 29 16.81 -15.64 -4.02
CA SER A 29 16.12 -16.03 -2.79
C SER A 29 14.61 -15.88 -2.99
N LEU A 30 13.85 -16.93 -2.67
CA LEU A 30 12.40 -16.99 -2.87
C LEU A 30 11.68 -16.78 -1.52
N MET A 31 10.75 -15.83 -1.48
CA MET A 31 9.72 -15.71 -0.44
C MET A 31 8.35 -15.90 -1.09
N PHE A 32 7.53 -16.81 -0.55
CA PHE A 32 6.18 -17.07 -1.08
C PHE A 32 6.15 -17.38 -2.60
N GLY A 33 7.19 -18.02 -3.13
CA GLY A 33 7.27 -18.36 -4.57
C GLY A 33 7.66 -17.20 -5.49
N MET A 34 7.98 -16.02 -4.94
CA MET A 34 8.51 -14.87 -5.68
C MET A 34 9.88 -14.46 -5.17
N PRO A 35 10.72 -13.78 -5.98
CA PRO A 35 12.00 -13.28 -5.50
C PRO A 35 11.80 -12.38 -4.28
N ALA A 36 12.61 -12.58 -3.23
CA ALA A 36 12.47 -11.87 -1.96
C ALA A 36 12.51 -10.35 -2.14
N TRP A 37 13.33 -9.84 -3.08
CA TRP A 37 13.37 -8.42 -3.40
C TRP A 37 12.01 -7.90 -3.91
N VAL A 38 11.22 -8.70 -4.64
CA VAL A 38 9.86 -8.32 -5.08
C VAL A 38 8.94 -8.19 -3.88
N PHE A 39 9.03 -9.11 -2.94
CA PHE A 39 8.25 -9.06 -1.71
C PHE A 39 8.56 -7.78 -0.90
N TRP A 40 9.84 -7.48 -0.70
CA TRP A 40 10.27 -6.32 0.10
C TRP A 40 10.09 -4.98 -0.63
N ALA A 41 10.35 -4.92 -1.94
CA ALA A 41 10.26 -3.69 -2.72
C ALA A 41 8.82 -3.36 -3.12
N VAL A 42 7.99 -4.38 -3.36
CA VAL A 42 6.64 -4.21 -3.91
C VAL A 42 5.60 -4.60 -2.86
N VAL A 43 5.50 -5.89 -2.52
CA VAL A 43 4.35 -6.39 -1.75
C VAL A 43 4.20 -5.67 -0.41
N LEU A 44 5.27 -5.59 0.39
CA LEU A 44 5.22 -4.98 1.71
C LEU A 44 4.79 -3.49 1.69
N PRO A 45 5.45 -2.58 0.93
CA PRO A 45 5.06 -1.17 0.92
C PRO A 45 3.64 -0.94 0.37
N TRP A 46 3.13 -1.78 -0.53
CA TRP A 46 1.74 -1.67 -1.00
C TRP A 46 0.74 -2.12 0.07
N VAL A 47 0.99 -3.23 0.76
CA VAL A 47 0.14 -3.71 1.87
C VAL A 47 0.09 -2.69 3.01
N VAL A 48 1.22 -2.10 3.38
CA VAL A 48 1.29 -1.06 4.41
C VAL A 48 0.44 0.15 4.00
N GLN A 49 0.51 0.59 2.75
CA GLN A 49 -0.31 1.71 2.26
C GLN A 49 -1.80 1.41 2.36
N ILE A 50 -2.24 0.22 1.96
CA ILE A 50 -3.64 -0.20 2.09
C ILE A 50 -4.06 -0.15 3.55
N GLY A 51 -3.25 -0.70 4.46
CA GLY A 51 -3.53 -0.67 5.90
C GLY A 51 -3.66 0.76 6.45
N VAL A 52 -2.75 1.67 6.07
CA VAL A 52 -2.82 3.08 6.49
C VAL A 52 -4.06 3.77 5.91
N THR A 53 -4.41 3.49 4.65
CA THR A 53 -5.64 4.05 4.05
C THR A 53 -6.89 3.57 4.79
N TRP A 54 -6.96 2.28 5.11
CA TRP A 54 -8.07 1.72 5.90
C TRP A 54 -8.15 2.33 7.29
N TYR A 55 -7.02 2.43 7.99
CA TYR A 55 -6.96 3.07 9.30
C TYR A 55 -7.45 4.52 9.24
N PHE A 56 -7.00 5.29 8.25
CA PHE A 56 -7.40 6.68 8.09
C PHE A 56 -8.90 6.80 7.79
N ALA A 57 -9.42 5.96 6.89
CA ALA A 57 -10.84 5.95 6.53
C ALA A 57 -11.74 5.58 7.72
N LEU A 58 -11.35 4.63 8.56
CA LEU A 58 -12.18 4.16 9.67
C LEU A 58 -12.03 4.99 10.94
N CYS A 59 -10.83 5.49 11.24
CA CYS A 59 -10.53 6.11 12.53
C CYS A 59 -10.42 7.63 12.47
N VAL A 60 -10.07 8.20 11.30
CA VAL A 60 -9.83 9.64 11.15
C VAL A 60 -10.98 10.33 10.41
N ILE A 61 -11.50 9.71 9.36
CA ILE A 61 -12.73 10.17 8.70
C ILE A 61 -13.91 9.60 9.49
N LYS A 62 -14.28 10.26 10.58
CA LYS A 62 -15.60 10.03 11.19
C LYS A 62 -16.61 10.80 10.35
N ASP A 63 -17.68 10.13 9.93
CA ASP A 63 -18.87 10.82 9.44
C ASP A 63 -19.46 11.64 10.60
N ASP A 64 -19.04 12.90 10.70
CA ASP A 64 -19.66 13.91 11.55
C ASP A 64 -20.89 14.51 10.83
N GLU A 65 -21.60 13.75 9.98
CA GLU A 65 -22.88 14.21 9.47
C GLU A 65 -23.87 14.27 10.64
N PRO A 66 -24.33 15.46 11.06
CA PRO A 66 -25.45 15.52 11.97
C PRO A 66 -26.60 14.82 11.25
N PHE A 67 -27.31 13.93 11.94
CA PHE A 67 -28.57 13.39 11.45
C PHE A 67 -29.49 14.58 11.12
N VAL A 68 -29.48 15.02 9.87
CA VAL A 68 -30.42 16.02 9.39
C VAL A 68 -31.76 15.30 9.40
N GLU A 69 -32.60 15.60 10.38
CA GLU A 69 -33.98 15.18 10.39
C GLU A 69 -34.61 15.70 9.10
N ILE A 70 -34.78 14.81 8.11
CA ILE A 70 -35.48 15.13 6.88
C ILE A 70 -36.92 15.46 7.30
N PRO A 71 -37.41 16.69 7.11
CA PRO A 71 -38.75 17.04 7.53
C PRO A 71 -39.73 16.09 6.85
N GLN A 72 -40.50 15.33 7.64
CA GLN A 72 -41.63 14.60 7.10
C GLN A 72 -42.65 15.65 6.69
N THR A 73 -42.68 15.99 5.41
CA THR A 73 -43.79 16.74 4.83
C THR A 73 -45.01 15.85 4.91
N ASP A 74 -45.77 16.00 5.99
CA ASP A 74 -47.11 15.45 6.10
C ASP A 74 -47.95 16.05 4.97
N SER A 75 -48.11 15.26 3.91
CA SER A 75 -49.04 15.52 2.83
C SER A 75 -50.47 15.32 3.37
N HIS A 76 -51.06 16.40 3.85
CA HIS A 76 -52.51 16.54 4.00
C HIS A 76 -53.16 16.94 2.68
#